data_AF-A0A829QFS0-F1
#
_entry.id   AF-A0A829QFS0-F1
#
_cell.length_a   1.000
_cell.length_b   1.000
_cell.length_c   1.000
_cell.angle_alpha   90.00
_cell.angle_beta   90.00
_cell.angle_gamma   90.00
#
_symmetry.space_group_name_H-M   'P 1'
#
loop_
_entity.id
_entity.type
_entity.pdbx_description
1 polymer ?
#
loop_
_entity_poly.entity_id
_entity_poly.type
_entity_poly.pdbx_seq_one_letter_code
_entity_poly.pdbx_strand_id
1 'polypeptide(L)'
;MQGGVASVNGNTIVVTNTNPSAGSAIQTNVTVNDDTKYDKRQPAEAIAITAGKCADARGTKDGQGVLQATKIDLGPAVDERCGPPLR
;
A
#
# COMPACT_ATOMS: atom_id res chain seq x y z
N MET A 1 8.51 -3.99 6.62
CA MET A 1 9.46 -2.86 6.74
C MET A 1 8.93 -1.70 5.90
N GLN A 2 9.31 -0.46 6.21
CA GLN A 2 8.99 0.73 5.42
C GLN A 2 10.24 1.60 5.35
N GLY A 3 10.52 2.28 4.25
CA GLY A 3 11.72 3.10 4.17
C GLY A 3 11.92 3.72 2.80
N GLY A 4 12.90 4.62 2.70
CA GLY A 4 13.29 5.24 1.45
C GLY A 4 14.22 4.33 0.65
N VAL A 5 14.09 4.31 -0.68
CA VAL A 5 15.03 3.58 -1.55
C VAL A 5 16.36 4.35 -1.58
N ALA A 6 17.44 3.70 -1.16
CA ALA A 6 18.80 4.25 -1.20
C ALA A 6 19.49 3.95 -2.54
N SER A 7 19.34 2.73 -3.05
CA SER A 7 19.87 2.33 -4.36
C SER A 7 19.17 1.08 -4.89
N VAL A 8 19.34 0.82 -6.18
CA VAL A 8 18.87 -0.39 -6.86
C VAL A 8 20.05 -1.01 -7.61
N ASN A 9 20.32 -2.29 -7.37
CA ASN A 9 21.38 -3.04 -8.02
C ASN A 9 20.87 -4.42 -8.44
N GLY A 10 20.59 -4.57 -9.74
CA GLY A 10 19.93 -5.76 -10.28
C GLY A 10 18.60 -6.03 -9.56
N ASN A 11 18.46 -7.25 -9.02
CA ASN A 11 17.30 -7.69 -8.26
C ASN A 11 17.38 -7.36 -6.76
N THR A 12 18.26 -6.44 -6.34
CA THR A 12 18.37 -6.00 -4.94
C THR A 12 18.06 -4.51 -4.82
N ILE A 13 17.13 -4.17 -3.93
CA ILE A 13 16.78 -2.80 -3.56
C ILE A 13 17.35 -2.56 -2.15
N VAL A 14 18.20 -1.54 -2.00
CA VAL A 14 18.68 -1.12 -0.68
C VAL A 14 17.71 -0.08 -0.14
N VAL A 15 17.10 -0.38 1.01
CA VAL A 15 16.13 0.50 1.67
C VAL A 15 16.71 1.08 2.94
N THR A 16 16.75 2.40 3.03
CA THR A 16 17.05 3.12 4.27
C THR A 16 15.80 3.12 5.15
N ASN A 17 15.92 2.57 6.35
CA ASN A 17 14.86 2.51 7.35
C ASN A 17 15.44 2.90 8.73
N THR A 18 14.60 3.00 9.74
CA THR A 18 14.98 3.29 11.12
C THR A 18 14.98 1.99 11.93
N ASN A 19 16.02 1.81 12.75
CA ASN A 19 16.05 0.70 13.70
C ASN A 19 14.93 0.91 14.74
N PRO A 20 13.96 -0.01 14.86
CA PRO A 20 12.81 0.16 15.74
C PRO A 20 13.17 0.20 17.24
N SER A 21 14.33 -0.32 17.63
CA SER A 21 14.80 -0.33 19.02
C SER A 21 15.74 0.82 19.38
N ALA A 22 16.44 1.40 18.39
CA ALA A 22 17.50 2.38 18.63
C ALA A 22 17.27 3.75 17.96
N GLY A 23 16.31 3.88 17.04
CA GLY A 23 16.01 5.16 16.35
C GLY A 23 17.05 5.59 15.31
N SER A 24 18.19 4.93 15.20
CA SER A 24 19.22 5.22 14.19
C SER A 24 18.83 4.72 12.79
N ALA A 25 19.31 5.42 11.76
CA ALA A 25 19.17 4.97 10.37
C ALA A 25 19.97 3.68 10.13
N ILE A 26 19.34 2.74 9.42
CA ILE A 26 19.92 1.47 8.98
C ILE A 26 19.58 1.23 7.51
N GLN A 27 20.34 0.37 6.85
CA GLN A 27 20.06 -0.09 5.50
C GLN A 27 19.66 -1.56 5.51
N THR A 28 18.70 -1.93 4.67
CA THR A 28 18.23 -3.31 4.52
C THR A 28 18.16 -3.64 3.04
N ASN A 29 18.78 -4.76 2.66
CA ASN A 29 18.70 -5.29 1.31
C ASN A 29 17.38 -6.05 1.14
N VAL A 30 16.63 -5.69 0.11
CA VAL A 30 15.38 -6.35 -0.29
C VAL A 30 15.63 -7.02 -1.63
N THR A 31 15.56 -8.35 -1.66
CA THR A 31 15.65 -9.12 -2.90
C THR A 31 14.27 -9.20 -3.55
N VAL A 32 14.21 -8.93 -4.85
CA VAL A 32 13.00 -9.06 -5.66
C VAL A 32 13.10 -10.24 -6.62
N ASN A 33 12.00 -10.93 -6.82
CA ASN A 33 11.89 -12.12 -7.67
C ASN A 33 10.56 -12.08 -8.47
N ASP A 34 10.29 -13.13 -9.23
CA ASP A 34 9.10 -13.20 -10.10
C ASP A 34 7.77 -13.17 -9.33
N ASP A 35 7.78 -13.54 -8.05
CA ASP A 35 6.61 -13.46 -7.17
C ASP A 35 6.38 -12.05 -6.61
N THR A 36 7.37 -11.16 -6.71
CA THR A 36 7.29 -9.80 -6.17
C THR A 36 6.25 -8.98 -6.94
N LYS A 37 5.28 -8.41 -6.22
CA LYS A 37 4.26 -7.52 -6.79
C LYS A 37 4.60 -6.07 -6.49
N TYR A 38 4.32 -5.20 -7.45
CA TYR A 38 4.59 -3.78 -7.37
C TYR A 38 3.30 -3.00 -7.57
N ASP A 39 2.99 -2.15 -6.61
CA ASP A 39 1.84 -1.26 -6.67
C ASP A 39 2.28 0.19 -6.58
N LYS A 40 1.75 1.02 -7.48
CA LYS A 40 1.94 2.46 -7.44
C LYS A 40 0.68 3.11 -6.90
N ARG A 41 0.78 3.70 -5.71
CA ARG A 41 -0.30 4.54 -5.15
C ARG A 41 -0.12 5.98 -5.61
N GLN A 42 -1.23 6.59 -6.00
CA GLN A 42 -1.32 8.02 -6.31
C GLN A 42 -2.54 8.60 -5.60
N PRO A 43 -2.51 9.87 -5.16
CA PRO A 43 -3.70 10.54 -4.65
C PRO A 43 -4.83 10.47 -5.67
N ALA A 44 -6.05 10.22 -5.19
CA ALA A 44 -7.25 10.20 -6.01
C ALA A 44 -8.25 11.23 -5.46
N GLU A 45 -8.92 11.92 -6.37
CA GLU A 45 -10.04 12.76 -6.02
C GLU A 45 -11.31 11.92 -5.80
N ALA A 46 -12.27 12.46 -5.04
CA ALA A 46 -13.52 11.76 -4.75
C ALA A 46 -14.29 11.32 -6.01
N ILE A 47 -14.16 12.07 -7.11
CA ILE A 47 -14.79 11.74 -8.39
C ILE A 47 -14.26 10.44 -9.02
N ALA A 48 -13.08 9.95 -8.61
CA ALA A 48 -12.56 8.67 -9.05
C ALA A 48 -13.30 7.48 -8.42
N ILE A 49 -14.05 7.69 -7.33
CA ILE A 49 -14.85 6.67 -6.65
C ILE A 49 -16.10 6.41 -7.50
N THR A 50 -16.01 5.40 -8.36
CA THR A 50 -17.04 5.03 -9.32
C THR A 50 -17.35 3.54 -9.25
N ALA A 51 -18.54 3.14 -9.70
CA ALA A 51 -18.91 1.74 -9.79
C ALA A 51 -17.91 0.96 -10.68
N GLY A 52 -17.64 -0.30 -10.32
CA GLY A 52 -16.66 -1.14 -11.02
C GLY A 52 -15.20 -0.94 -10.58
N LYS A 53 -14.94 -0.05 -9.60
CA LYS A 53 -13.65 0.03 -8.90
C LYS A 53 -13.69 -0.78 -7.61
N CYS A 54 -12.52 -1.25 -7.19
CA CYS A 54 -12.33 -1.84 -5.88
C CYS A 54 -11.93 -0.79 -4.87
N ALA A 55 -12.55 -0.84 -3.69
CA ALA A 55 -12.29 0.10 -2.61
C ALA A 55 -11.94 -0.67 -1.32
N ASP A 56 -10.73 -0.46 -0.81
CA ASP A 56 -10.33 -0.85 0.55
C ASP A 56 -10.52 0.37 1.47
N ALA A 57 -11.67 0.42 2.14
CA ALA A 57 -12.01 1.50 3.06
C ALA A 57 -11.64 1.13 4.50
N ARG A 58 -10.93 2.03 5.19
CA ARG A 58 -10.53 1.87 6.59
C ARG A 58 -11.08 3.02 7.42
N GLY A 59 -11.58 2.69 8.62
CA GLY A 59 -12.23 3.65 9.51
C GLY A 59 -12.93 2.97 10.70
N THR A 60 -13.79 3.71 11.39
CA THR A 60 -14.61 3.20 12.49
C THR A 60 -16.08 3.16 12.08
N LYS A 61 -16.85 2.20 12.60
CA LYS A 61 -18.30 2.20 12.41
C LYS A 61 -18.96 3.05 13.48
N ASP A 62 -19.97 3.82 13.12
CA ASP A 62 -20.84 4.48 14.09
C ASP A 62 -21.85 3.51 14.72
N GLY A 63 -22.72 4.04 15.60
CA GLY A 63 -23.76 3.25 16.27
C GLY A 63 -24.83 2.66 15.33
N GLN A 64 -24.88 3.11 14.07
CA GLN A 64 -25.78 2.58 13.04
C GLN A 64 -25.07 1.60 12.09
N GLY A 65 -23.77 1.35 12.30
CA GLY A 65 -22.96 0.44 11.50
C GLY A 65 -22.37 1.04 10.23
N VAL A 66 -22.51 2.36 10.01
CA VAL A 66 -21.94 3.05 8.84
C VAL A 66 -20.45 3.28 9.08
N LEU A 67 -19.63 2.92 8.10
CA LEU A 67 -18.19 3.11 8.17
C LEU A 67 -17.84 4.58 7.93
N GLN A 68 -17.36 5.24 8.98
CA GLN A 68 -16.73 6.55 8.94
C GLN A 68 -15.29 6.38 8.47
N ALA A 69 -15.10 6.36 7.15
CA ALA A 69 -13.80 6.09 6.53
C ALA A 69 -12.84 7.27 6.68
N THR A 70 -11.60 6.98 7.08
CA THR A 70 -10.49 7.95 7.14
C THR A 70 -9.50 7.77 6.01
N LYS A 71 -9.54 6.61 5.33
CA LYS A 71 -8.75 6.33 4.13
C LYS A 71 -9.48 5.32 3.24
N ILE A 72 -9.39 5.54 1.93
CA ILE A 72 -9.86 4.61 0.90
C ILE A 72 -8.70 4.40 -0.08
N ASP A 73 -8.23 3.16 -0.21
CA ASP A 73 -7.33 2.78 -1.31
C ASP A 73 -8.19 2.25 -2.47
N LEU A 74 -8.04 2.83 -3.67
CA LEU A 74 -8.76 2.40 -4.87
C LEU A 74 -7.88 1.51 -5.75
N GLY A 75 -8.45 0.44 -6.27
CA GLY A 75 -7.79 -0.48 -7.20
C GLY A 75 -8.69 -0.88 -8.38
N PRO A 76 -8.12 -1.47 -9.44
CA PRO A 76 -8.91 -2.09 -10.49
C PRO A 76 -9.70 -3.28 -9.94
N ALA A 77 -10.91 -3.50 -10.46
CA ALA A 77 -11.59 -4.78 -10.32
C ALA A 77 -11.10 -5.73 -11.43
N VAL A 78 -10.89 -6.99 -11.08
CA VAL A 78 -10.59 -8.07 -12.04
C VAL A 78 -11.76 -9.03 -12.00
N ASP A 79 -12.42 -9.25 -13.13
CA ASP A 79 -13.63 -10.08 -13.24
C ASP A 79 -14.73 -9.72 -12.23
N GLU A 80 -14.98 -8.42 -12.06
CA GLU A 80 -15.93 -7.84 -11.09
C GLU A 80 -15.62 -8.19 -9.62
N ARG A 81 -14.43 -8.74 -9.36
CA ARG A 81 -13.95 -9.08 -8.03
C ARG A 81 -12.82 -8.17 -7.62
N CYS A 82 -12.81 -7.88 -6.33
CA CYS A 82 -11.68 -7.24 -5.70
C CYS A 82 -10.69 -8.29 -5.24
N GLY A 83 -9.47 -8.17 -5.73
CA GLY A 83 -8.34 -8.94 -5.20
C GLY A 83 -8.10 -8.59 -3.72
N PRO A 84 -7.23 -9.37 -3.03
CA PRO A 84 -6.82 -9.02 -1.67
C PRO A 84 -6.29 -7.58 -1.63
N PRO A 85 -6.52 -6.84 -0.53
CA PRO A 85 -6.10 -5.45 -0.42
C PRO A 85 -4.61 -5.31 -0.76
N LEU A 86 -4.28 -4.38 -1.66
CA LEU A 86 -2.90 -4.02 -1.96
C LEU A 86 -2.30 -3.41 -0.67
N ARG A 87 -1.44 -4.15 0.02
CA ARG A 87 -0.85 -3.75 1.30
C ARG A 87 0.44 -2.95 1.11
#